data_AF-A0A495R2T6-F1
#
_entry.id   AF-A0A495R2T6-F1
#
_cell.length_a   1.000
_cell.length_b   1.000
_cell.length_c   1.000
_cell.angle_alpha   90.00
_cell.angle_beta   90.00
_cell.angle_gamma   90.00
#
_symmetry.space_group_name_H-M   'P 1'
#
loop_
_entity.id
_entity.type
_entity.pdbx_description
1 polymer ?
#
loop_
_entity_poly.entity_id
_entity_poly.type
_entity_poly.pdbx_seq_one_letter_code
_entity_poly.pdbx_strand_id
1 'polypeptide(L)'
;MELNRRRYLTTLGTTASAIALAGCSGDDGGDFEEGSGGDNGNNNDGNSGGDTTSGGSGGDGSSNDIELLSHEMVREDEGGPAESVKVEGEAENVSGGELSYAEVEVKFYEGDTLAESFLDNINGWSAGETWGFEVQYPGIGEDAAAITDYEIRAGTSL
;
A
#
# COMPACT_ATOMS: atom_id res chain seq x y z
N MET A 1 -4.85 -29.21 43.11
CA MET A 1 -3.47 -28.84 42.73
C MET A 1 -3.58 -27.89 41.56
N GLU A 2 -3.02 -26.69 41.50
CA GLU A 2 -2.42 -25.74 42.43
C GLU A 2 -2.32 -24.44 41.61
N LEU A 3 -2.57 -23.30 42.25
CA LEU A 3 -2.52 -21.98 41.62
C LEU A 3 -1.06 -21.62 41.29
N ASN A 4 -0.75 -21.30 40.04
CA ASN A 4 0.46 -20.54 39.71
C ASN A 4 0.11 -19.06 39.54
N ARG A 5 0.13 -18.34 40.67
CA ARG A 5 0.18 -16.87 40.71
C ARG A 5 1.65 -16.46 40.91
N ARG A 6 2.29 -15.90 39.88
CA ARG A 6 3.61 -15.26 39.98
C ARG A 6 3.42 -13.78 39.63
N ARG A 7 3.28 -12.91 40.65
CA ARG A 7 4.33 -12.06 41.28
C ARG A 7 5.04 -11.17 40.23
N TYR A 8 4.62 -9.91 40.13
CA TYR A 8 5.26 -8.73 40.76
C TYR A 8 6.72 -8.54 40.35
N LEU A 9 6.98 -7.53 39.52
CA LEU A 9 8.12 -6.64 39.67
C LEU A 9 7.73 -5.23 39.24
N THR A 10 7.58 -4.38 40.25
CA THR A 10 7.61 -2.92 40.16
C THR A 10 9.01 -2.49 39.78
N THR A 11 9.16 -1.75 38.68
CA THR A 11 10.34 -0.93 38.44
C THR A 11 9.90 0.45 37.96
N LEU A 12 9.88 1.39 38.90
CA LEU A 12 9.94 2.82 38.61
C LEU A 12 11.35 3.14 38.12
N GLY A 13 11.46 3.74 36.95
CA GLY A 13 12.73 4.15 36.36
C GLY A 13 12.51 5.20 35.28
N THR A 14 12.21 6.43 35.69
CA THR A 14 12.27 7.61 34.83
C THR A 14 13.73 7.93 34.52
N THR A 15 14.16 7.63 33.29
CA THR A 15 15.28 8.32 32.65
C THR A 15 14.81 8.75 31.27
N ALA A 16 14.44 10.02 31.15
CA ALA A 16 14.21 10.69 29.88
C ALA A 16 15.54 10.81 29.15
N SER A 17 15.78 9.90 28.20
CA SER A 17 16.82 10.04 27.18
C SER A 17 16.13 10.52 25.92
N ALA A 18 16.10 11.84 25.72
CA ALA A 18 15.66 12.44 24.47
C ALA A 18 16.71 12.12 23.39
N ILE A 19 16.46 11.07 22.61
CA ILE A 19 17.20 10.79 21.38
C ILE A 19 16.53 11.67 20.31
N ALA A 20 17.19 12.76 19.95
CA ALA A 20 16.84 13.50 18.76
C ALA A 20 17.21 12.63 17.54
N LEU A 21 16.23 11.86 17.06
CA LEU A 21 16.34 11.21 15.76
C LEU A 21 16.22 12.33 14.72
N ALA A 22 17.35 12.67 14.11
CA ALA A 22 17.38 13.49 12.93
C ALA A 22 16.58 12.75 11.85
N GLY A 23 15.37 13.24 11.59
CA GLY A 23 14.58 12.87 10.43
C GLY A 23 15.32 13.33 9.19
N CYS A 24 15.89 12.36 8.48
CA CYS A 24 16.39 12.54 7.14
C CYS A 24 16.31 11.17 6.45
N SER A 25 15.13 10.87 5.95
CA SER A 25 14.99 10.13 4.70
C SER A 25 14.02 10.94 3.88
N GLY A 26 14.59 11.78 3.01
CA GLY A 26 13.90 12.17 1.79
C GLY A 26 14.14 11.05 0.79
N ASP A 27 13.07 10.63 0.14
CA ASP A 27 13.07 10.17 -1.23
C ASP A 27 11.71 10.62 -1.79
N ASP A 28 11.75 11.69 -2.57
CA ASP A 28 10.60 12.26 -3.29
C ASP A 28 10.52 11.43 -4.58
N GLY A 29 9.80 10.32 -4.49
CA GLY A 29 9.46 9.41 -5.58
C GLY A 29 8.18 8.72 -5.14
N GLY A 30 7.13 8.78 -5.97
CA GLY A 30 5.77 8.39 -5.61
C GLY A 30 5.75 7.18 -4.67
N ASP A 31 5.39 7.45 -3.43
CA ASP A 31 5.53 6.52 -2.33
C ASP A 31 4.62 5.32 -2.54
N PHE A 32 5.18 4.13 -2.31
CA PHE A 32 4.37 2.93 -2.28
C PHE A 32 3.50 2.95 -1.03
N GLU A 33 2.21 2.74 -1.20
CA GLU A 33 1.25 2.51 -0.12
C GLU A 33 1.31 1.03 0.30
N GLU A 34 1.52 0.76 1.60
CA GLU A 34 1.50 -0.60 2.15
C GLU A 34 0.06 -1.13 2.25
N GLY A 35 -0.17 -2.31 1.69
CA GLY A 35 -1.41 -3.05 1.85
C GLY A 35 -1.16 -4.39 2.55
N SER A 36 -1.77 -4.58 3.72
CA SER A 36 -1.68 -5.86 4.44
C SER A 36 -2.88 -6.76 4.12
N GLY A 37 -2.61 -8.05 3.89
CA GLY A 37 -3.63 -9.09 3.72
C GLY A 37 -4.38 -9.34 5.02
N GLY A 38 -5.48 -8.62 5.24
CA GLY A 38 -6.55 -8.97 6.19
C GLY A 38 -6.24 -8.79 7.67
N ASP A 39 -6.60 -7.63 8.22
CA ASP A 39 -7.17 -7.55 9.56
C ASP A 39 -8.30 -6.49 9.54
N ASN A 40 -9.53 -6.95 9.78
CA ASN A 40 -10.73 -6.10 9.90
C ASN A 40 -10.62 -5.23 11.17
N GLY A 41 -9.86 -4.14 11.06
CA GLY A 41 -9.63 -3.16 12.11
C GLY A 41 -10.42 -1.88 11.86
N ASN A 42 -11.66 -1.82 12.33
CA ASN A 42 -12.45 -0.59 12.40
C ASN A 42 -11.76 0.44 13.32
N ASN A 43 -11.04 1.39 12.75
CA ASN A 43 -10.53 2.58 13.46
C ASN A 43 -11.02 3.85 12.77
N ASN A 44 -12.14 4.34 13.29
CA ASN A 44 -12.59 5.71 13.15
C ASN A 44 -11.64 6.62 13.96
N ASP A 45 -10.74 7.34 13.30
CA ASP A 45 -10.10 8.52 13.89
C ASP A 45 -9.96 9.60 12.81
N GLY A 46 -10.82 10.62 12.91
CA GLY A 46 -10.85 11.73 12.00
C GLY A 46 -9.74 12.73 12.31
N ASN A 47 -9.08 13.22 11.27
CA ASN A 47 -8.42 14.52 11.33
C ASN A 47 -8.42 15.23 9.98
N SER A 48 -9.28 16.25 9.90
CA SER A 48 -9.31 17.27 8.86
C SER A 48 -8.04 18.12 8.93
N GLY A 49 -7.29 18.19 7.85
CA GLY A 49 -6.15 19.10 7.71
C GLY A 49 -5.80 19.31 6.25
N GLY A 50 -6.49 20.24 5.59
CA GLY A 50 -6.12 20.68 4.25
C GLY A 50 -4.80 21.45 4.28
N ASP A 51 -3.91 21.14 3.34
CA ASP A 51 -2.79 21.99 3.00
C ASP A 51 -2.70 22.10 1.47
N THR A 52 -3.02 23.30 0.98
CA THR A 52 -2.88 23.68 -0.42
C THR A 52 -1.47 24.21 -0.65
N THR A 53 -0.58 23.37 -1.18
CA THR A 53 0.76 23.79 -1.62
C THR A 53 0.86 23.81 -3.14
N SER A 54 0.64 25.00 -3.69
CA SER A 54 1.00 25.35 -5.06
C SER A 54 2.53 25.42 -5.21
N GLY A 55 3.13 24.48 -5.94
CA GLY A 55 4.52 24.51 -6.38
C GLY A 55 4.67 23.81 -7.73
N GLY A 56 5.06 24.56 -8.77
CA GLY A 56 5.06 24.06 -10.15
C GLY A 56 6.34 23.38 -10.62
N SER A 57 6.16 22.56 -11.66
CA SER A 57 7.10 22.12 -12.70
C SER A 57 8.30 21.24 -12.31
N GLY A 58 8.10 19.94 -12.48
CA GLY A 58 9.09 18.95 -12.91
C GLY A 58 8.33 17.81 -13.59
N GLY A 59 8.74 17.38 -14.78
CA GLY A 59 8.18 16.20 -15.43
C GLY A 59 8.65 14.97 -14.69
N ASP A 60 7.87 14.60 -13.68
CA ASP A 60 8.01 13.46 -12.80
C ASP A 60 6.59 12.88 -12.76
N GLY A 61 6.42 11.60 -13.11
CA GLY A 61 5.10 10.95 -13.23
C GLY A 61 4.42 10.90 -11.86
N SER A 62 3.89 12.04 -11.45
CA SER A 62 3.53 12.30 -10.06
C SER A 62 2.30 11.47 -9.72
N SER A 63 2.42 10.68 -8.66
CA SER A 63 1.28 10.07 -7.96
C SER A 63 0.16 11.09 -7.69
N ASN A 64 0.46 12.39 -7.64
CA ASN A 64 -0.53 13.46 -7.49
C ASN A 64 -1.57 13.57 -8.62
N ASP A 65 -1.33 12.99 -9.80
CA ASP A 65 -2.30 13.00 -10.91
C ASP A 65 -3.37 11.89 -10.77
N ILE A 66 -3.11 10.90 -9.92
CA ILE A 66 -3.93 9.69 -9.76
C ILE A 66 -4.14 9.40 -8.27
N GLU A 67 -5.38 9.43 -7.81
CA GLU A 67 -5.74 9.07 -6.43
C GLU A 67 -6.13 7.59 -6.35
N LEU A 68 -5.44 6.80 -5.51
CA LEU A 68 -5.87 5.44 -5.18
C LEU A 68 -7.05 5.52 -4.18
N LEU A 69 -8.24 5.10 -4.61
CA LEU A 69 -9.46 5.17 -3.82
C LEU A 69 -9.63 3.94 -2.91
N SER A 70 -9.25 2.77 -3.41
CA SER A 70 -9.27 1.51 -2.67
C SER A 70 -8.30 0.50 -3.27
N HIS A 71 -7.79 -0.39 -2.44
CA HIS A 71 -7.03 -1.55 -2.88
C HIS A 71 -7.07 -2.64 -1.81
N GLU A 72 -7.20 -3.90 -2.23
CA GLU A 72 -7.14 -5.05 -1.35
C GLU A 72 -6.49 -6.25 -2.03
N MET A 73 -5.82 -7.09 -1.23
CA MET A 73 -5.33 -8.38 -1.70
C MET A 73 -6.46 -9.40 -1.59
N VAL A 74 -6.81 -10.02 -2.72
CA VAL A 74 -7.84 -11.04 -2.81
C VAL A 74 -7.21 -12.38 -3.14
N ARG A 75 -7.72 -13.41 -2.46
CA ARG A 75 -7.28 -14.81 -2.60
C ARG A 75 -8.42 -15.66 -3.10
N GLU A 76 -8.14 -16.49 -4.10
CA GLU A 76 -9.05 -17.55 -4.54
C GLU A 76 -8.49 -18.91 -4.14
N ASP A 77 -9.34 -19.89 -3.88
CA ASP A 77 -8.95 -21.26 -3.49
C ASP A 77 -7.93 -21.32 -2.32
N GLU A 78 -8.05 -20.42 -1.34
CA GLU A 78 -7.13 -20.30 -0.19
C GLU A 78 -6.90 -21.65 0.53
N GLY A 79 -5.63 -22.03 0.69
CA GLY A 79 -5.20 -23.32 1.25
C GLY A 79 -5.33 -24.50 0.29
N GLY A 80 -5.73 -24.25 -0.95
CA GLY A 80 -5.89 -25.25 -2.01
C GLY A 80 -4.68 -25.36 -2.95
N PRO A 81 -4.60 -26.43 -3.76
CA PRO A 81 -3.53 -26.61 -4.75
C PRO A 81 -3.61 -25.61 -5.93
N ALA A 82 -4.68 -24.84 -5.99
CA ALA A 82 -4.95 -23.83 -7.02
C ALA A 82 -5.10 -22.44 -6.41
N GLU A 83 -4.60 -22.21 -5.19
CA GLU A 83 -4.64 -20.88 -4.57
C GLU A 83 -4.05 -19.84 -5.52
N SER A 84 -4.71 -18.70 -5.68
CA SER A 84 -4.22 -17.55 -6.46
C SER A 84 -4.31 -16.28 -5.62
N VAL A 85 -3.44 -15.32 -5.89
CA VAL A 85 -3.40 -14.02 -5.20
C VAL A 85 -3.41 -12.90 -6.23
N LYS A 86 -4.28 -11.93 -6.04
CA LYS A 86 -4.32 -10.69 -6.82
C LYS A 86 -4.52 -9.49 -5.91
N VAL A 87 -4.16 -8.32 -6.39
CA VAL A 87 -4.57 -7.05 -5.80
C VAL A 87 -5.56 -6.41 -6.75
N GLU A 88 -6.74 -6.10 -6.23
CA GLU A 88 -7.77 -5.35 -6.95
C GLU A 88 -8.08 -4.05 -6.23
N GLY A 89 -8.51 -3.04 -6.98
CA GLY A 89 -8.78 -1.73 -6.42
C GLY A 89 -9.36 -0.74 -7.42
N GLU A 90 -9.53 0.49 -6.96
CA GLU A 90 -10.05 1.61 -7.76
C GLU A 90 -9.11 2.81 -7.65
N ALA A 91 -8.88 3.48 -8.77
CA ALA A 91 -8.14 4.73 -8.86
C ALA A 91 -8.96 5.80 -9.59
N GLU A 92 -8.73 7.08 -9.31
CA GLU A 92 -9.35 8.23 -9.98
C GLU A 92 -8.30 9.17 -10.60
N ASN A 93 -8.58 9.65 -11.82
CA ASN A 93 -7.77 10.69 -12.44
C ASN A 93 -8.13 12.08 -11.87
N VAL A 94 -7.27 12.61 -10.99
CA VAL A 94 -7.44 13.91 -10.33
C VAL A 94 -6.61 15.04 -10.97
N SER A 95 -5.90 14.76 -12.07
CA SER A 95 -5.04 15.72 -12.78
C SER A 95 -5.79 16.93 -13.40
N GLY A 96 -7.11 16.84 -13.55
CA GLY A 96 -7.94 17.84 -14.21
C GLY A 96 -7.87 17.82 -15.74
N GLY A 97 -7.16 16.85 -16.35
CA GLY A 97 -7.08 16.62 -17.79
C GLY A 97 -7.14 15.14 -18.17
N GLU A 98 -7.18 14.84 -19.47
CA GLU A 98 -7.06 13.44 -19.93
C GLU A 98 -5.61 12.97 -19.77
N LEU A 99 -5.43 11.82 -19.12
CA LEU A 99 -4.15 11.13 -19.01
C LEU A 99 -3.97 10.21 -20.22
N SER A 100 -2.93 10.45 -21.01
CA SER A 100 -2.63 9.60 -22.17
C SER A 100 -2.23 8.19 -21.76
N TYR A 101 -1.60 8.06 -20.59
CA TYR A 101 -1.17 6.81 -19.99
C TYR A 101 -1.20 6.96 -18.47
N ALA A 102 -1.66 5.91 -17.80
CA ALA A 102 -1.66 5.76 -16.36
C ALA A 102 -1.44 4.28 -16.03
N GLU A 103 -0.78 4.01 -14.91
CA GLU A 103 -0.46 2.66 -14.46
C GLU A 103 -0.50 2.55 -12.94
N VAL A 104 -0.79 1.35 -12.48
CA VAL A 104 -0.72 0.92 -11.08
C VAL A 104 0.29 -0.21 -11.01
N GLU A 105 1.33 -0.04 -10.19
CA GLU A 105 2.34 -1.06 -9.92
C GLU A 105 2.12 -1.65 -8.53
N VAL A 106 2.14 -2.98 -8.45
CA VAL A 106 2.02 -3.75 -7.21
C VAL A 106 3.24 -4.65 -7.05
N LYS A 107 3.90 -4.54 -5.90
CA LYS A 107 4.95 -5.45 -5.43
C LYS A 107 4.36 -6.44 -4.45
N PHE A 108 4.63 -7.73 -4.67
CA PHE A 108 4.22 -8.82 -3.80
C PHE A 108 5.39 -9.30 -2.94
N TYR A 109 5.12 -9.57 -1.66
CA TYR A 109 6.13 -9.95 -0.69
C TYR A 109 5.82 -11.29 0.00
N GLU A 110 6.87 -12.09 0.20
CA GLU A 110 6.89 -13.28 1.05
C GLU A 110 7.54 -12.90 2.40
N GLY A 111 6.72 -12.50 3.38
CA GLY A 111 7.22 -11.82 4.59
C GLY A 111 7.93 -10.52 4.22
N ASP A 112 9.18 -10.35 4.66
CA ASP A 112 9.99 -9.16 4.33
C ASP A 112 10.71 -9.25 2.96
N THR A 113 10.51 -10.31 2.18
CA THR A 113 11.24 -10.55 0.93
C THR A 113 10.38 -10.21 -0.28
N LEU A 114 10.86 -9.33 -1.15
CA LEU A 114 10.21 -9.06 -2.43
C LEU A 114 10.20 -10.33 -3.29
N ALA A 115 9.01 -10.83 -3.60
CA ALA A 115 8.83 -11.95 -4.52
C ALA A 115 8.91 -11.44 -5.96
N GLU A 116 7.99 -10.54 -6.34
CA GLU A 116 7.91 -10.00 -7.70
C GLU A 116 7.06 -8.71 -7.75
N SER A 117 7.16 -7.95 -8.86
CA SER A 117 6.37 -6.75 -9.12
C SER A 117 5.65 -6.85 -10.46
N PHE A 118 4.41 -6.39 -10.50
CA PHE A 118 3.55 -6.39 -11.69
C PHE A 118 2.78 -5.08 -11.78
N LEU A 119 2.22 -4.79 -12.95
CA LEU A 119 1.43 -3.59 -13.17
C LEU A 119 0.19 -3.87 -14.02
N ASP A 120 -0.82 -3.04 -13.82
CA ASP A 120 -1.94 -2.86 -14.74
C ASP A 120 -1.91 -1.41 -15.26
N ASN A 121 -2.44 -1.17 -16.45
CA ASN A 121 -2.35 0.14 -17.09
C ASN A 121 -3.57 0.49 -17.94
N ILE A 122 -3.82 1.80 -18.07
CA ILE A 122 -4.90 2.37 -18.87
C ILE A 122 -4.39 3.51 -19.74
N ASN A 123 -5.07 3.78 -20.87
CA ASN A 123 -4.72 4.84 -21.81
C ASN A 123 -5.95 5.70 -22.12
N GLY A 124 -5.75 7.00 -22.35
CA GLY A 124 -6.84 7.93 -22.69
C GLY A 124 -7.86 8.07 -21.56
N TRP A 125 -7.38 8.16 -20.32
CA TRP A 125 -8.22 8.16 -19.13
C TRP A 125 -8.68 9.58 -18.80
N SER A 126 -9.98 9.82 -18.87
CA SER A 126 -10.56 11.16 -18.70
C SER A 126 -10.51 11.64 -17.24
N ALA A 127 -10.43 12.96 -17.04
CA ALA A 127 -10.43 13.55 -15.70
C ALA A 127 -11.73 13.25 -14.93
N GLY A 128 -11.58 12.87 -13.66
CA GLY A 128 -12.68 12.49 -12.76
C GLY A 128 -13.35 11.16 -13.09
N GLU A 129 -12.77 10.36 -13.99
CA GLU A 129 -13.21 8.98 -14.23
C GLU A 129 -12.50 8.04 -13.27
N THR A 130 -13.21 7.03 -12.79
CA THR A 130 -12.67 5.95 -11.95
C THR A 130 -12.29 4.75 -12.81
N TRP A 131 -11.14 4.16 -12.53
CA TRP A 131 -10.67 2.93 -13.16
C TRP A 131 -10.52 1.84 -12.09
N GLY A 132 -11.17 0.69 -12.33
CA GLY A 132 -10.95 -0.53 -11.55
C GLY A 132 -9.78 -1.32 -12.14
N PHE A 133 -8.73 -1.54 -11.36
CA PHE A 133 -7.52 -2.24 -11.77
C PHE A 133 -7.42 -3.62 -11.11
N GLU A 134 -6.71 -4.53 -11.77
CA GLU A 134 -6.41 -5.86 -11.22
C GLU A 134 -4.97 -6.26 -11.56
N VAL A 135 -4.18 -6.51 -10.52
CA VAL A 135 -2.79 -6.99 -10.67
C VAL A 135 -2.69 -8.38 -10.07
N GLN A 136 -2.52 -9.38 -10.92
CA GLN A 136 -2.46 -10.80 -10.55
C GLN A 136 -1.01 -11.26 -10.32
N TYR A 137 -0.74 -11.90 -9.18
CA TYR A 137 0.49 -12.68 -8.99
C TYR A 137 0.38 -14.00 -9.80
N PRO A 138 1.35 -14.33 -10.68
CA PRO A 138 1.24 -15.46 -11.59
C PRO A 138 1.50 -16.82 -10.93
N GLY A 139 2.11 -16.84 -9.74
CA GLY A 139 2.28 -18.07 -8.96
C GLY A 139 0.94 -18.60 -8.46
N ILE A 140 0.88 -19.91 -8.20
CA ILE A 140 -0.32 -20.61 -7.73
C ILE A 140 0.02 -21.57 -6.58
N GLY A 141 -0.98 -21.99 -5.82
CA GLY A 141 -0.82 -22.98 -4.76
C GLY A 141 0.16 -22.49 -3.69
N GLU A 142 1.22 -23.26 -3.43
CA GLU A 142 2.22 -22.93 -2.40
C GLU A 142 2.93 -21.58 -2.67
N ASP A 143 3.18 -21.24 -3.94
CA ASP A 143 3.82 -19.96 -4.31
C ASP A 143 2.90 -18.77 -4.01
N ALA A 144 1.59 -18.89 -4.31
CA ALA A 144 0.60 -17.87 -4.00
C ALA A 144 0.36 -17.75 -2.48
N ALA A 145 0.29 -18.88 -1.79
CA ALA A 145 0.11 -18.93 -0.34
C ALA A 145 1.27 -18.31 0.44
N ALA A 146 2.47 -18.28 -0.15
CA ALA A 146 3.65 -17.68 0.47
C ALA A 146 3.61 -16.14 0.48
N ILE A 147 2.86 -15.52 -0.43
CA ILE A 147 2.67 -14.07 -0.44
C ILE A 147 1.89 -13.68 0.81
N THR A 148 2.39 -12.73 1.60
CA THR A 148 1.73 -12.24 2.83
C THR A 148 1.37 -10.77 2.76
N ASP A 149 2.13 -9.98 2.01
CA ASP A 149 2.05 -8.53 1.99
C ASP A 149 2.21 -7.99 0.56
N TYR A 150 1.76 -6.75 0.35
CA TYR A 150 1.99 -6.04 -0.90
C TYR A 150 2.22 -4.54 -0.66
N GLU A 151 2.86 -3.93 -1.64
CA GLU A 151 3.00 -2.49 -1.76
C GLU A 151 2.45 -2.06 -3.11
N ILE A 152 1.75 -0.94 -3.17
CA ILE A 152 1.11 -0.43 -4.39
C ILE A 152 1.47 1.04 -4.64
N ARG A 153 1.60 1.44 -5.90
CA ARG A 153 1.67 2.86 -6.29
C ARG A 153 0.96 3.09 -7.61
N ALA A 154 0.47 4.31 -7.83
CA ALA A 154 -0.10 4.75 -9.09
C ALA A 154 0.69 5.92 -9.68
N GLY A 155 0.76 5.99 -11.01
CA GLY A 155 1.42 7.11 -11.69
C GLY A 155 1.23 7.12 -13.20
N THR A 156 1.82 8.13 -13.84
CA THR A 156 1.76 8.35 -15.30
C THR A 156 3.09 8.08 -16.00
N SER A 157 4.14 7.75 -15.23
CA SER A 157 5.49 7.38 -15.67
C SER A 157 6.28 6.85 -14.46
N LEU A 158 5.94 5.63 -14.01
CA LEU A 158 6.52 5.02 -12.81
C LEU A 158 7.95 4.47 -13.00
#